data_AF-A0AA42NAB9-F1
#
_entry.id   AF-A0AA42NAB9-F1
#
_cell.length_a   1.000
_cell.length_b   1.000
_cell.length_c   1.000
_cell.angle_alpha   90.00
_cell.angle_beta   90.00
_cell.angle_gamma   90.00
#
_symmetry.space_group_name_H-M   'P 1'
#
loop_
_entity.id
_entity.type
_entity.pdbx_description
1 polymer ?
#
loop_
_entity_poly.entity_id
_entity_poly.type
_entity_poly.pdbx_seq_one_letter_code
_entity_poly.pdbx_strand_id
1 'polypeptide(L)'
;MFKSVSDSAAAADGGSLALFVERIDGQTEVFVINRSLASRGTPDYNKVSSSLRSLTEEDCGMIAAALEPLLTTTPSVHPLADFIDTLKQQS
;
A
#
# COMPACT_ATOMS: atom_id res chain seq x y z
N MET A 1 -0.54 0.58 -13.73
CA MET A 1 -1.88 -0.01 -13.59
C MET A 1 -1.72 -1.42 -13.02
N PHE A 2 -2.62 -1.81 -12.11
CA PHE A 2 -2.50 -3.03 -11.31
C PHE A 2 -3.42 -4.13 -11.80
N LYS A 3 -2.99 -5.38 -11.66
CA LYS A 3 -3.73 -6.56 -12.11
C LYS A 3 -4.42 -7.26 -10.94
N SER A 4 -3.67 -7.54 -9.87
CA SER A 4 -4.18 -8.23 -8.68
C SER A 4 -3.27 -8.02 -7.48
N VAL A 5 -3.82 -8.16 -6.27
CA VAL A 5 -3.03 -8.38 -5.06
C VAL A 5 -2.58 -9.84 -5.06
N SER A 6 -1.27 -10.08 -4.94
CA SER A 6 -0.70 -11.43 -4.92
C SER A 6 -0.43 -11.94 -3.51
N ASP A 7 -0.11 -11.05 -2.57
CA ASP A 7 0.14 -11.40 -1.17
C ASP A 7 0.06 -10.16 -0.26
N SER A 8 0.10 -10.39 1.06
CA SER A 8 0.27 -9.34 2.07
C SER A 8 0.96 -9.87 3.32
N ALA A 9 1.70 -9.02 4.02
CA ALA A 9 2.36 -9.36 5.27
C ALA A 9 2.15 -8.29 6.34
N ALA A 10 2.19 -8.71 7.61
CA ALA A 10 2.23 -7.82 8.76
C ALA A 10 3.59 -7.97 9.44
N ALA A 11 4.24 -6.85 9.73
CA ALA A 11 5.52 -6.84 10.41
C ALA A 11 5.35 -7.00 11.92
N ALA A 12 6.33 -7.64 12.57
CA ALA A 12 6.41 -7.72 14.04
C ALA A 12 7.00 -6.44 14.67
N ASP A 13 6.82 -5.29 14.03
CA ASP A 13 7.36 -3.99 14.44
C ASP A 13 6.34 -3.10 15.16
N GLY A 14 5.13 -3.64 15.38
CA GLY A 14 4.04 -2.98 16.09
C GLY A 14 3.01 -2.28 15.21
N GLY A 15 3.03 -2.51 13.89
CA GLY A 15 1.85 -2.22 13.06
C GLY A 15 2.06 -2.08 11.57
N SER A 16 3.29 -2.16 11.05
CA SER A 16 3.52 -1.99 9.61
C SER A 16 2.95 -3.15 8.81
N LEU A 17 2.47 -2.83 7.61
CA LEU A 17 1.86 -3.77 6.68
C LEU A 17 2.59 -3.69 5.34
N ALA A 18 2.67 -4.81 4.63
CA ALA A 18 3.14 -4.88 3.25
C ALA A 18 2.04 -5.48 2.36
N LEU A 19 1.89 -4.93 1.16
CA LEU A 19 0.95 -5.38 0.14
C LEU A 19 1.72 -5.61 -1.16
N PHE A 20 1.64 -6.83 -1.69
CA PHE A 20 2.30 -7.22 -2.94
C PHE A 20 1.28 -7.14 -4.06
N VAL A 21 1.54 -6.28 -5.05
CA VAL A 21 0.61 -6.01 -6.14
C VAL A 21 1.26 -6.35 -7.47
N GLU A 22 0.68 -7.31 -8.19
CA GLU A 22 1.07 -7.61 -9.56
C GLU A 22 0.61 -6.48 -10.48
N ARG A 23 1.53 -5.91 -11.24
CA ARG A 23 1.26 -4.88 -12.25
C ARG A 23 0.98 -5.53 -13.60
N ILE A 24 0.29 -4.79 -14.47
CA ILE A 24 0.00 -5.25 -15.84
C ILE A 24 1.29 -5.47 -16.65
N ASP A 25 2.37 -4.77 -16.32
CA ASP A 25 3.69 -4.92 -16.93
C ASP A 25 4.47 -6.17 -16.44
N GLY A 26 3.86 -7.01 -15.59
CA GLY A 26 4.44 -8.24 -15.08
C GLY A 26 5.37 -8.05 -13.87
N GLN A 27 5.62 -6.82 -13.43
CA GLN A 27 6.38 -6.56 -12.22
C GLN A 27 5.49 -6.67 -10.98
N THR A 28 6.10 -7.00 -9.83
CA THR A 28 5.44 -6.89 -8.53
C THR A 28 5.91 -5.60 -7.86
N GLU A 29 4.97 -4.72 -7.52
CA GLU A 29 5.22 -3.54 -6.71
C GLU A 29 4.80 -3.83 -5.27
N VAL A 30 5.70 -3.61 -4.32
CA VAL A 30 5.42 -3.78 -2.90
C VAL A 30 5.13 -2.42 -2.31
N PHE A 31 3.92 -2.27 -1.77
CA PHE A 31 3.56 -1.11 -0.98
C PHE A 31 3.72 -1.45 0.50
N VAL A 32 4.26 -0.52 1.28
CA VAL A 32 4.42 -0.69 2.72
C VAL A 32 3.82 0.49 3.45
N ILE A 33 2.88 0.25 4.37
CA ILE A 33 2.45 1.26 5.34
C ILE A 33 3.42 1.19 6.53
N ASN A 34 4.18 2.24 6.80
CA ASN A 34 5.05 2.31 7.97
C ASN A 34 4.25 2.71 9.21
N ARG A 35 3.95 1.74 10.08
CA ARG A 35 3.28 1.94 11.37
C ARG A 35 4.06 1.33 12.54
N SER A 36 5.36 1.13 12.34
CA SER A 36 6.25 0.62 13.37
C SER A 36 6.19 1.49 14.64
N LEU A 37 6.44 0.89 15.81
CA LEU A 37 6.53 1.63 17.07
C LEU A 37 7.64 2.69 17.01
N ALA A 38 8.74 2.41 16.29
CA ALA A 38 9.87 3.31 16.15
C ALA A 38 9.57 4.55 15.29
N SER A 39 8.63 4.47 14.34
CA SER A 39 8.28 5.61 13.50
C SER A 39 7.21 6.52 14.13
N ARG A 40 6.54 6.10 15.20
CA ARG A 40 5.50 6.91 15.85
C ARG A 40 6.02 8.31 16.23
N GLY A 41 5.27 9.35 15.82
CA GLY A 41 5.64 10.75 16.03
C GLY A 41 6.58 11.33 14.98
N THR A 42 7.03 10.54 14.01
CA THR A 42 7.78 11.02 12.84
C THR A 42 6.84 11.29 11.66
N PRO A 43 7.28 12.11 10.68
CA PRO A 43 6.52 12.32 9.44
C PRO A 43 6.30 11.05 8.61
N ASP A 44 7.12 10.01 8.82
CA ASP A 44 7.05 8.74 8.11
C ASP A 44 6.02 7.77 8.70
N TYR A 45 5.44 8.09 9.87
CA TYR A 45 4.39 7.28 10.46
C TYR A 45 3.10 7.36 9.64
N ASN A 46 2.47 6.21 9.43
CA ASN A 46 1.25 6.04 8.65
C ASN A 46 1.40 6.55 7.20
N LYS A 47 2.60 6.39 6.62
CA LYS A 47 2.88 6.67 5.21
C LYS A 47 3.07 5.38 4.43
N VAL A 48 2.45 5.30 3.25
CA VAL A 48 2.73 4.29 2.23
C VAL A 48 3.98 4.68 1.44
N SER A 49 4.88 3.71 1.28
CA SER A 49 6.02 3.76 0.36
C SER A 49 5.90 2.67 -0.71
N SER A 50 6.54 2.85 -1.86
CA SER A 50 6.64 1.85 -2.93
C SER A 50 8.07 1.33 -3.08
N SER A 51 8.21 0.04 -3.40
CA SER A 51 9.50 -0.58 -3.72
C SER A 51 10.07 -0.20 -5.09
N LEU A 52 9.25 0.38 -5.98
CA LEU A 52 9.65 0.67 -7.37
C LEU A 52 9.88 2.16 -7.64
N ARG A 53 9.31 3.05 -6.82
CA ARG A 53 9.34 4.50 -7.05
C ARG A 53 9.07 5.29 -5.78
N SER A 54 9.57 6.53 -5.74
CA SER A 54 9.08 7.52 -4.79
C SER A 54 7.65 7.91 -5.12
N LEU A 55 6.85 8.22 -4.09
CA LEU A 55 5.46 8.58 -4.25
C LEU A 55 5.29 10.07 -3.98
N THR A 56 4.79 10.79 -4.97
CA THR A 56 4.23 12.14 -4.76
C THR A 56 2.81 12.05 -4.22
N GLU A 57 2.25 13.19 -3.81
CA GLU A 57 0.84 13.32 -3.40
C GLU A 57 -0.11 12.90 -4.54
N GLU A 58 0.16 13.36 -5.76
CA GLU A 58 -0.58 12.95 -6.97
C GLU A 58 -0.46 11.44 -7.25
N ASP A 59 0.74 10.87 -7.11
CA ASP A 59 0.93 9.42 -7.25
C ASP A 59 0.06 8.65 -6.25
N CYS A 60 -0.03 9.11 -4.99
CA CYS A 60 -0.84 8.45 -3.98
C CYS A 60 -2.31 8.37 -4.41
N GLY A 61 -2.86 9.46 -4.93
CA GLY A 61 -4.25 9.52 -5.38
C GLY A 61 -4.51 8.61 -6.58
N MET A 62 -3.60 8.63 -7.55
CA MET A 62 -3.67 7.76 -8.73
C MET A 62 -3.55 6.28 -8.38
N ILE A 63 -2.66 5.93 -7.44
CA ILE A 63 -2.48 4.56 -6.99
C ILE A 63 -3.72 4.09 -6.23
N ALA A 64 -4.27 4.91 -5.33
CA ALA A 64 -5.48 4.58 -4.59
C ALA A 64 -6.65 4.28 -5.56
N ALA A 65 -6.87 5.15 -6.54
CA ALA A 65 -7.90 4.96 -7.57
C ALA A 65 -7.66 3.70 -8.43
N ALA A 66 -6.40 3.36 -8.71
CA ALA A 66 -6.07 2.16 -9.47
C ALA A 66 -6.18 0.86 -8.66
N LEU A 67 -6.06 0.91 -7.34
CA LEU A 67 -6.21 -0.22 -6.43
C LEU A 67 -7.69 -0.48 -6.06
N GLU A 68 -8.52 0.56 -6.04
CA GLU A 68 -9.93 0.49 -5.63
C GLU A 68 -10.78 -0.57 -6.37
N PRO A 69 -10.66 -0.75 -7.70
CA PRO A 69 -11.37 -1.83 -8.41
C PRO A 69 -11.01 -3.24 -7.92
N LEU A 70 -9.80 -3.43 -7.41
CA LEU A 70 -9.32 -4.73 -6.93
C LEU A 70 -10.00 -5.15 -5.62
N LEU A 71 -10.68 -4.25 -4.90
CA LEU A 71 -11.44 -4.59 -3.69
C LEU A 71 -12.52 -5.65 -3.95
N THR A 72 -13.07 -5.68 -5.16
CA THR A 72 -14.15 -6.62 -5.52
C THR A 72 -13.67 -8.05 -5.72
N THR A 73 -12.38 -8.23 -6.00
CA THR A 73 -11.78 -9.54 -6.32
C THR A 73 -10.72 -9.97 -5.32
N THR A 74 -10.21 -9.06 -4.49
CA THR A 74 -9.20 -9.35 -3.47
C THR A 74 -9.87 -9.92 -2.21
N PRO A 75 -9.46 -11.11 -1.74
CA PRO A 75 -9.95 -11.66 -0.48
C PRO A 75 -9.73 -10.69 0.70
N SER A 76 -10.71 -10.59 1.59
CA SER A 76 -10.70 -9.66 2.73
C SER A 76 -9.60 -9.92 3.77
N VAL A 77 -8.87 -11.03 3.65
CA VAL A 77 -7.67 -11.29 4.46
C VAL A 77 -6.54 -10.30 4.13
N HIS A 78 -6.49 -9.78 2.91
CA HIS A 78 -5.50 -8.78 2.52
C HIS A 78 -5.95 -7.38 2.96
N PRO A 79 -5.06 -6.55 3.50
CA PRO A 79 -5.38 -5.22 4.01
C PRO A 79 -5.55 -4.16 2.90
N LEU A 80 -6.05 -4.54 1.72
CA LEU A 80 -6.12 -3.66 0.54
C LEU A 80 -6.88 -2.36 0.82
N ALA A 81 -8.00 -2.42 1.55
CA ALA A 81 -8.78 -1.24 1.92
C ALA A 81 -7.96 -0.24 2.76
N ASP A 82 -7.18 -0.75 3.72
CA ASP A 82 -6.33 0.07 4.60
C ASP A 82 -5.22 0.79 3.81
N PHE A 83 -4.67 0.13 2.79
CA PHE A 83 -3.72 0.76 1.86
C PHE A 83 -4.38 1.86 1.03
N ILE A 84 -5.58 1.63 0.49
CA ILE A 84 -6.32 2.63 -0.30
C ILE A 84 -6.63 3.85 0.56
N ASP A 85 -7.14 3.64 1.77
CA ASP A 85 -7.48 4.73 2.70
C ASP A 85 -6.24 5.52 3.13
N THR A 86 -5.14 4.83 3.43
CA THR A 86 -3.88 5.48 3.80
C THR A 86 -3.32 6.29 2.63
N LEU A 87 -3.31 5.75 1.41
CA LEU A 87 -2.90 6.50 0.21
C LEU A 87 -3.76 7.75 -0.01
N LYS A 88 -5.09 7.64 0.11
CA LYS A 88 -6.01 8.79 -0.02
C LYS A 88 -5.73 9.90 1.00
N GLN A 89 -5.30 9.55 2.21
CA GLN A 89 -4.91 10.52 3.25
C GLN A 89 -3.52 11.15 3.00
N GLN A 90 -2.71 10.55 2.13
CA GLN A 90 -1.39 11.06 1.71
C GLN A 90 -1.43 11.84 0.40
N SER A 91 -2.61 11.89 -0.23
CA SER A 91 -2.88 12.57 -1.51
C SER A 91 -3.44 13.97 -1.30
#